data_AF-A0A0G0WLZ5-F1
#
_entry.id   AF-A0A0G0WLZ5-F1
#
_cell.length_a   1.000
_cell.length_b   1.000
_cell.length_c   1.000
_cell.angle_alpha   90.00
_cell.angle_beta   90.00
_cell.angle_gamma   90.00
#
_symmetry.space_group_name_H-M   'P 1'
#
loop_
_entity.id
_entity.type
_entity.pdbx_description
1 polymer ?
#
loop_
_entity_poly.entity_id
_entity_poly.type
_entity_poly.pdbx_seq_one_letter_code
_entity_poly.pdbx_strand_id
1 'polypeptide(L)'
;MKKFFLLFTVIFLLSSKPAYAEIIRSFDTQIVANKDGTMGIEETVVYDFEDEARHGIYRYMPTFTKVGNLYRIIKIENAKVQRDGKEEEFDESKDSERVSFKIGDPDKTITGPHTYKISYVVENGIGSNFPEHDEIYWNTTGNDWPVIIEKASAKVLTSFDIKSLESSCFTGFSGENTHNCTGAEGQYDATLPLSPGEGMTIVEVYPKDSFPPSILSKEPPTSFGQKVLNLFLKNIFTIYLLLNVILPGALLFWYQKRKNKKRFGPPVVNFDTPEDLSGKRITPAEAGTIDTAVLERDDVVGTIFDLAIRKYIKLEEFKKERTLAKDKKDQRIIKLRQPDEKLNDFEKVLMAKLFTTGDTVEASSIKKNFYQTFQDLEKEMFEDLVLKKYYIKNPKNQKGGLLVLTIIALGSLNLILALTFFFLSRKLNGRTQLGDEIDFKIDGLKLFLKSVDRNFKWQAEKFYTVEQMIPYAMALGYIDKFMEQIKIIKPDYNPTWYSGYSGSFYSSYSGFYSGMSSSFTTSAPSSSSGFSGGSSGGGGGGGGGGSW
;
A
#
# COMPACT_ATOMS: atom_id res chain seq x y z
N MET A 1 -19.86 32.18 -35.06
CA MET A 1 -18.97 32.24 -33.88
C MET A 1 -19.12 33.51 -33.04
N LYS A 2 -18.95 34.75 -33.56
CA LYS A 2 -19.00 35.98 -32.73
C LYS A 2 -20.27 36.19 -31.85
N LYS A 3 -21.47 35.75 -32.28
CA LYS A 3 -22.71 35.89 -31.48
C LYS A 3 -22.79 34.94 -30.26
N PHE A 4 -22.05 33.83 -30.24
CA PHE A 4 -22.09 32.86 -29.13
C PHE A 4 -21.20 33.31 -27.96
N PHE A 5 -20.12 34.03 -28.26
CA PHE A 5 -19.19 34.55 -27.25
C PHE A 5 -19.82 35.65 -26.39
N LEU A 6 -20.61 36.55 -26.99
CA LEU A 6 -21.26 37.66 -26.29
C LEU A 6 -22.30 37.20 -25.25
N LEU A 7 -22.99 36.09 -25.51
CA LEU A 7 -23.99 35.52 -24.59
C LEU A 7 -23.32 34.93 -23.34
N PHE A 8 -22.12 34.35 -23.50
CA PHE A 8 -21.34 33.78 -22.40
C PHE A 8 -20.79 34.87 -21.45
N THR A 9 -20.44 36.05 -21.98
CA THR A 9 -19.93 37.16 -21.16
C THR A 9 -21.02 37.82 -20.30
N VAL A 10 -22.27 37.87 -20.78
CA VAL A 10 -23.39 38.48 -20.02
C VAL A 10 -23.88 37.58 -18.89
N ILE A 11 -23.86 36.25 -19.07
CA ILE A 11 -24.24 35.29 -18.01
C ILE A 11 -23.24 35.33 -16.83
N PHE A 12 -21.96 35.61 -17.10
CA PHE A 12 -20.93 35.70 -16.05
C PHE A 12 -21.03 36.97 -15.18
N LEU A 13 -21.74 38.01 -15.64
CA LEU A 13 -21.92 39.28 -14.90
C LEU A 13 -23.19 39.34 -14.04
N LEU A 14 -24.09 38.35 -14.16
CA LEU A 14 -25.37 38.29 -13.44
C LEU A 14 -25.36 37.29 -12.26
N SER A 15 -24.19 36.74 -11.91
CA SER A 15 -24.01 35.76 -10.83
C SER A 15 -23.12 36.28 -9.69
N SER A 16 -23.21 37.58 -9.37
CA SER A 16 -22.72 38.09 -8.09
C SER A 16 -23.65 37.61 -6.98
N LYS A 17 -23.45 36.38 -6.48
CA LYS A 17 -23.95 36.03 -5.15
C LYS A 17 -23.36 37.07 -4.17
N PRO A 18 -24.15 37.58 -3.20
CA PRO A 18 -23.55 38.27 -2.07
C PRO A 18 -22.50 37.33 -1.45
N ALA A 19 -21.28 37.83 -1.30
CA ALA A 19 -20.27 37.14 -0.53
C ALA A 19 -20.61 37.37 0.93
N TYR A 20 -21.36 36.43 1.52
CA TYR A 20 -21.53 36.39 2.96
C TYR A 20 -20.16 36.13 3.58
N ALA A 21 -19.68 37.10 4.33
CA ALA A 21 -18.44 37.01 5.07
C ALA A 21 -18.81 36.75 6.53
N GLU A 22 -18.48 35.54 6.99
CA GLU A 22 -18.49 35.22 8.42
C GLU A 22 -17.68 36.27 9.20
N ILE A 23 -18.07 36.55 10.44
CA ILE A 23 -17.53 37.69 11.19
C ILE A 23 -17.54 37.44 12.70
N ILE A 24 -16.54 37.95 13.42
CA ILE A 24 -16.53 37.93 14.88
C ILE A 24 -17.07 39.26 15.38
N ARG A 25 -18.24 39.23 16.03
CA ARG A 25 -18.93 40.42 16.56
C ARG A 25 -18.25 40.98 17.81
N SER A 26 -17.73 40.09 18.66
CA SER A 26 -16.79 40.46 19.73
C SER A 26 -15.83 39.32 20.05
N PHE A 27 -14.62 39.69 20.45
CA PHE A 27 -13.60 38.80 21.03
C PHE A 27 -13.13 39.42 22.35
N ASP A 28 -13.56 38.84 23.47
CA ASP A 28 -13.31 39.37 24.81
C ASP A 28 -12.44 38.40 25.60
N THR A 29 -11.20 38.80 25.93
CA THR A 29 -10.19 37.92 26.56
C THR A 29 -9.89 38.31 28.00
N GLN A 30 -10.26 37.48 28.97
CA GLN A 30 -9.85 37.65 30.36
C GLN A 30 -8.62 36.79 30.69
N ILE A 31 -7.63 37.41 31.33
CA ILE A 31 -6.38 36.81 31.77
C ILE A 31 -6.30 36.94 33.30
N VAL A 32 -6.09 35.84 34.01
CA VAL A 32 -5.82 35.82 35.46
C VAL A 32 -4.43 35.25 35.68
N ALA A 33 -3.46 36.13 35.95
CA ALA A 33 -2.08 35.76 36.24
C ALA A 33 -1.93 35.34 37.71
N ASN A 34 -1.52 34.09 37.91
CA ASN A 34 -1.38 33.48 39.23
C ASN A 34 0.04 33.65 39.78
N LYS A 35 0.16 33.64 41.11
CA LYS A 35 1.46 33.78 41.80
C LYS A 35 2.47 32.65 41.51
N ASP A 36 1.99 31.51 41.00
CA ASP A 36 2.85 30.39 40.56
C ASP A 36 3.38 30.53 39.12
N GLY A 37 3.04 31.61 38.41
CA GLY A 37 3.46 31.86 37.03
C GLY A 37 2.55 31.24 35.96
N THR A 38 1.45 30.59 36.36
CA THR A 38 0.39 30.17 35.42
C THR A 38 -0.54 31.35 35.09
N MET A 39 -1.18 31.31 33.91
CA MET A 39 -2.26 32.23 33.57
C MET A 39 -3.53 31.44 33.26
N GLY A 40 -4.62 31.71 33.96
CA GLY A 40 -5.95 31.28 33.54
C GLY A 40 -6.46 32.21 32.45
N ILE A 41 -6.76 31.68 31.27
CA ILE A 41 -7.32 32.43 30.15
C ILE A 41 -8.79 32.02 29.97
N GLU A 42 -9.65 33.00 29.74
CA GLU A 42 -11.05 32.83 29.39
C GLU A 42 -11.38 33.76 28.21
N GLU A 43 -11.56 33.18 27.03
CA GLU A 43 -11.93 33.89 25.80
C GLU A 43 -13.43 33.74 25.56
N THR A 44 -14.11 34.84 25.28
CA THR A 44 -15.51 34.85 24.83
C THR A 44 -15.54 35.38 23.40
N VAL A 45 -15.90 34.52 22.46
CA VAL A 45 -15.89 34.81 21.01
C VAL A 45 -17.32 34.70 20.49
N VAL A 46 -17.92 35.83 20.12
CA VAL A 46 -19.23 35.86 19.46
C VAL A 46 -18.99 35.74 17.96
N TYR A 47 -19.00 34.50 17.46
CA TYR A 47 -18.76 34.17 16.07
C TYR A 47 -20.09 34.09 15.32
N ASP A 48 -20.21 34.85 14.23
CA ASP A 48 -21.39 34.89 13.39
C ASP A 48 -21.09 34.23 12.04
N PHE A 49 -21.69 33.07 11.81
CA PHE A 49 -21.56 32.34 10.55
C PHE A 49 -22.44 32.93 9.43
N GLU A 50 -23.27 33.95 9.73
CA GLU A 50 -24.26 34.51 8.79
C GLU A 50 -25.12 33.36 8.20
N ASP A 51 -25.32 33.31 6.88
CA ASP A 51 -26.07 32.25 6.18
C ASP A 51 -25.21 30.99 5.86
N GLU A 52 -23.92 30.95 6.21
CA GLU A 52 -23.02 29.82 5.89
C GLU A 52 -23.14 28.68 6.90
N ALA A 53 -23.49 27.48 6.43
CA ALA A 53 -23.60 26.29 7.28
C ALA A 53 -22.22 25.71 7.61
N ARG A 54 -21.85 25.71 8.89
CA ARG A 54 -20.57 25.23 9.43
C ARG A 54 -20.77 24.30 10.61
N HIS A 55 -19.85 23.40 10.88
CA HIS A 55 -19.85 22.49 12.02
C HIS A 55 -19.43 23.17 13.33
N GLY A 56 -18.61 24.21 13.23
CA GLY A 56 -18.17 25.02 14.36
C GLY A 56 -16.93 25.86 14.03
N ILE A 57 -16.04 26.04 15.00
CA ILE A 57 -14.81 26.85 14.84
C ILE A 57 -13.53 26.07 15.18
N TYR A 58 -12.41 26.49 14.59
CA TYR A 58 -11.07 26.18 15.06
C TYR A 58 -10.56 27.29 15.99
N ARG A 59 -9.77 26.91 16.99
CA ARG A 59 -8.99 27.83 17.84
C ARG A 59 -7.54 27.37 17.89
N TYR A 60 -6.61 28.20 17.43
CA TYR A 60 -5.17 27.88 17.38
C TYR A 60 -4.38 28.67 18.44
N MET A 61 -3.58 28.01 19.27
CA MET A 61 -2.70 28.67 20.27
C MET A 61 -1.25 28.22 20.07
N PRO A 62 -0.25 29.10 20.21
CA PRO A 62 1.16 28.72 20.04
C PRO A 62 1.67 27.83 21.18
N THR A 63 2.60 26.93 20.88
CA THR A 63 3.34 26.13 21.89
C THR A 63 4.68 26.77 22.30
N PHE A 64 5.05 27.90 21.70
CA PHE A 64 6.21 28.68 22.11
C PHE A 64 6.11 30.14 21.62
N THR A 65 6.88 31.03 22.25
CA THR A 65 7.16 32.39 21.75
C THR A 65 8.67 32.61 21.65
N LYS A 66 9.10 33.49 20.74
CA LYS A 66 10.52 33.83 20.57
C LYS A 66 10.89 35.00 21.49
N VAL A 67 11.96 34.85 22.27
CA VAL A 67 12.48 35.84 23.21
C VAL A 67 13.95 36.09 22.87
N GLY A 68 14.21 37.12 22.07
CA GLY A 68 15.54 37.39 21.52
C GLY A 68 16.06 36.21 20.67
N ASN A 69 17.13 35.55 21.14
CA ASN A 69 17.72 34.36 20.49
C ASN A 69 17.26 33.03 21.11
N LEU A 70 16.28 33.05 22.03
CA LEU A 70 15.75 31.88 22.73
C LEU A 70 14.24 31.71 22.47
N TYR A 71 13.69 30.59 22.92
CA TYR A 71 12.27 30.27 22.82
C TYR A 71 11.70 29.98 24.21
N ARG A 72 10.64 30.69 24.61
CA ARG A 72 9.84 30.38 25.80
C ARG A 72 8.84 29.31 25.42
N ILE A 73 8.92 28.13 26.05
CA ILE A 73 8.07 26.98 25.69
C ILE A 73 6.77 27.06 26.49
N ILE A 74 5.65 27.22 25.80
CA ILE A 74 4.33 27.42 26.39
C ILE A 74 3.59 26.09 26.40
N LYS A 75 2.88 25.78 27.49
CA LYS A 75 1.87 24.73 27.50
C LYS A 75 0.49 25.31 27.69
N ILE A 76 -0.46 24.75 26.96
CA ILE A 76 -1.89 24.92 27.17
C ILE A 76 -2.39 23.62 27.79
N GLU A 77 -3.09 23.71 28.92
CA GLU A 77 -3.65 22.56 29.65
C GLU A 77 -5.05 22.91 30.21
N ASN A 78 -5.80 21.89 30.64
CA ASN A 78 -7.12 22.03 31.29
C ASN A 78 -8.17 22.82 30.47
N ALA A 79 -8.14 22.68 29.14
CA ALA A 79 -9.07 23.35 28.25
C ALA A 79 -10.51 22.87 28.42
N LYS A 80 -11.47 23.80 28.35
CA LYS A 80 -12.91 23.57 28.34
C LYS A 80 -13.57 24.55 27.39
N VAL A 81 -14.65 24.10 26.74
CA VAL A 81 -15.41 24.91 25.79
C VAL A 81 -16.89 24.87 26.13
N GLN A 82 -17.55 26.02 26.00
CA GLN A 82 -18.99 26.13 25.99
C GLN A 82 -19.44 26.86 24.72
N ARG A 83 -20.61 26.50 24.20
CA ARG A 83 -21.32 27.24 23.16
C ARG A 83 -22.72 27.59 23.66
N ASP A 84 -23.08 28.86 23.55
CA ASP A 84 -24.37 29.42 24.01
C ASP A 84 -24.73 29.04 25.47
N GLY A 85 -23.71 28.99 26.34
CA GLY A 85 -23.83 28.66 27.75
C GLY A 85 -23.98 27.17 28.09
N LYS A 86 -23.81 26.26 27.11
CA LYS A 86 -23.78 24.81 27.32
C LYS A 86 -22.38 24.27 27.03
N GLU A 87 -21.97 23.20 27.70
CA GLU A 87 -20.71 22.52 27.37
C GLU A 87 -20.74 21.99 25.93
N GLU A 88 -19.63 22.16 25.21
CA GLU A 88 -19.46 21.76 23.81
C GLU A 88 -18.23 20.85 23.69
N GLU A 89 -18.35 19.76 22.93
CA GLU A 89 -17.23 18.86 22.68
C GLU A 89 -16.25 19.47 21.66
N PHE A 90 -14.96 19.12 21.81
CA PHE A 90 -13.91 19.57 20.90
C PHE A 90 -12.78 18.54 20.81
N ASP A 91 -12.19 18.40 19.62
CA ASP A 91 -10.97 17.62 19.43
C ASP A 91 -9.75 18.52 19.69
N GLU A 92 -8.90 18.16 20.67
CA GLU A 92 -7.57 18.74 20.81
C GLU A 92 -6.56 18.00 19.93
N SER A 93 -5.79 18.78 19.16
CA SER A 93 -4.60 18.29 18.46
C SER A 93 -3.42 19.23 18.71
N LYS A 94 -2.19 18.69 18.71
CA LYS A 94 -0.98 19.44 19.07
C LYS A 94 0.21 19.03 18.21
N ASP A 95 0.89 20.00 17.65
CA ASP A 95 2.14 19.83 16.92
C ASP A 95 3.31 20.57 17.60
N SER A 96 4.41 20.78 16.88
CA SER A 96 5.61 21.49 17.35
C SER A 96 5.45 23.00 17.53
N GLU A 97 4.39 23.60 16.98
CA GLU A 97 4.21 25.04 16.84
C GLU A 97 2.90 25.52 17.45
N ARG A 98 1.84 24.71 17.40
CA ARG A 98 0.50 25.07 17.87
C ARG A 98 -0.26 23.91 18.54
N VAL A 99 -1.15 24.30 19.45
CA VAL A 99 -2.32 23.53 19.91
C VAL A 99 -3.51 24.01 19.09
N SER A 100 -4.36 23.09 18.66
CA SER A 100 -5.55 23.34 17.86
C SER A 100 -6.75 22.66 18.51
N PHE A 101 -7.72 23.46 18.94
CA PHE A 101 -9.05 22.96 19.32
C PHE A 101 -9.96 23.04 18.09
N LYS A 102 -10.51 21.90 17.69
CA LYS A 102 -11.57 21.81 16.69
C LYS A 102 -12.89 21.67 17.45
N ILE A 103 -13.65 22.76 17.51
CA ILE A 103 -14.83 22.92 18.35
C ILE A 103 -16.08 22.74 17.49
N GLY A 104 -17.02 21.89 17.91
CA GLY A 104 -18.28 21.65 17.21
C GLY A 104 -18.50 20.20 16.79
N ASP A 105 -19.63 19.94 16.15
CA ASP A 105 -20.16 18.61 15.90
C ASP A 105 -19.94 18.16 14.44
N PRO A 106 -19.18 17.09 14.17
CA PRO A 106 -18.89 16.66 12.79
C PRO A 106 -20.12 16.14 12.03
N ASP A 107 -21.23 15.81 12.71
CA ASP A 107 -22.46 15.30 12.12
C ASP A 107 -23.57 16.37 12.01
N LYS A 108 -23.35 17.60 12.51
CA LYS A 108 -24.34 18.70 12.48
C LYS A 108 -23.71 20.03 12.06
N THR A 109 -24.50 20.86 11.37
CA THR A 109 -24.11 22.24 11.06
C THR A 109 -25.00 23.26 11.76
N ILE A 110 -24.47 24.47 11.90
CA ILE A 110 -25.04 25.66 12.53
C ILE A 110 -24.79 26.88 11.63
N THR A 111 -25.54 27.95 11.86
CA THR A 111 -25.59 29.19 11.06
C THR A 111 -25.90 30.38 11.98
N GLY A 112 -25.50 31.59 11.62
CA GLY A 112 -25.74 32.81 12.41
C GLY A 112 -24.85 32.92 13.66
N PRO A 113 -25.23 33.80 14.62
CA PRO A 113 -24.39 34.13 15.77
C PRO A 113 -24.44 33.07 16.88
N HIS A 114 -23.26 32.61 17.29
CA HIS A 114 -23.03 31.71 18.42
C HIS A 114 -21.95 32.27 19.36
N THR A 115 -22.16 32.13 20.67
CA THR A 115 -21.19 32.56 21.68
C THR A 115 -20.34 31.39 22.15
N TYR A 116 -19.06 31.38 21.77
CA TYR A 116 -18.09 30.42 22.24
C TYR A 116 -17.37 30.97 23.47
N LYS A 117 -17.28 30.17 24.52
CA LYS A 117 -16.52 30.47 25.73
C LYS A 117 -15.45 29.40 25.91
N ILE A 118 -14.18 29.79 25.72
CA ILE A 118 -13.02 28.90 25.70
C ILE A 118 -12.17 29.25 26.90
N SER A 119 -12.03 28.32 27.86
CA SER A 119 -11.22 28.53 29.06
C SER A 119 -10.08 27.52 29.13
N TYR A 120 -8.85 27.96 29.40
CA TYR A 120 -7.66 27.10 29.49
C TYR A 120 -6.59 27.69 30.42
N VAL A 121 -5.65 26.86 30.85
CA VAL A 121 -4.50 27.28 31.65
C VAL A 121 -3.24 27.32 30.78
N VAL A 122 -2.52 28.43 30.86
CA VAL A 122 -1.22 28.65 30.21
C VAL A 122 -0.12 28.48 31.24
N GLU A 123 0.74 27.48 31.07
CA GLU A 123 2.01 27.42 31.79
C GLU A 123 3.11 28.18 31.03
N ASN A 124 4.00 28.82 31.78
CA ASN A 124 5.23 29.44 31.25
C ASN A 124 4.97 30.50 30.16
N GLY A 125 3.84 31.23 30.24
CA GLY A 125 3.53 32.35 29.34
C GLY A 125 4.21 33.65 29.76
N ILE A 126 4.34 33.90 31.07
CA ILE A 126 4.87 35.13 31.66
C ILE A 126 6.39 35.24 31.45
N GLY A 127 6.89 36.44 31.16
CA GLY A 127 8.30 36.75 30.95
C GLY A 127 8.99 37.34 32.18
N SER A 128 9.60 36.49 33.00
CA SER A 128 10.18 36.84 34.32
C SER A 128 11.72 36.70 34.39
N ASN A 129 12.39 36.72 33.22
CA ASN A 129 13.85 36.65 33.11
C ASN A 129 14.52 37.97 32.70
N PHE A 130 13.79 39.08 32.62
CA PHE A 130 14.39 40.39 32.38
C PHE A 130 15.13 40.88 33.64
N PRO A 131 16.15 41.75 33.53
CA PRO A 131 16.90 42.20 34.72
C PRO A 131 16.08 43.05 35.70
N GLU A 132 15.18 43.90 35.18
CA GLU A 132 14.54 44.99 35.94
C GLU A 132 13.05 44.77 36.25
N HIS A 133 12.37 43.83 35.56
CA HIS A 133 10.92 43.64 35.64
C HIS A 133 10.50 42.20 35.27
N ASP A 134 9.24 41.88 35.52
CA ASP A 134 8.55 40.74 34.91
C ASP A 134 7.45 41.27 33.96
N GLU A 135 7.13 40.57 32.87
CA GLU A 135 6.26 41.08 31.79
C GLU A 135 5.21 40.03 31.36
N ILE A 136 3.95 40.46 31.20
CA ILE A 136 2.92 39.71 30.48
C ILE A 136 2.78 40.33 29.09
N TYR A 137 3.54 39.81 28.12
CA TYR A 137 3.39 40.10 26.69
C TYR A 137 2.52 39.01 26.07
N TRP A 138 1.26 39.33 25.74
CA TRP A 138 0.30 38.31 25.28
C TRP A 138 -0.60 38.79 24.13
N ASN A 139 -0.66 38.00 23.06
CA ASN A 139 -1.59 38.21 21.94
C ASN A 139 -2.97 37.63 22.33
N THR A 140 -3.94 38.52 22.53
CA THR A 140 -5.22 38.24 23.18
C THR A 140 -6.27 37.66 22.24
N THR A 141 -6.25 38.02 20.95
CA THR A 141 -7.16 37.48 19.92
C THR A 141 -6.47 36.46 19.01
N GLY A 142 -5.17 36.65 18.78
CA GLY A 142 -4.41 35.97 17.73
C GLY A 142 -4.56 36.60 16.34
N ASN A 143 -3.66 36.22 15.43
CA ASN A 143 -3.55 36.79 14.08
C ASN A 143 -4.04 35.86 12.95
N ASP A 144 -4.17 34.54 13.14
CA ASP A 144 -4.57 33.64 12.04
C ASP A 144 -6.10 33.64 11.75
N TRP A 145 -6.85 34.68 12.12
CA TRP A 145 -8.30 34.74 11.86
C TRP A 145 -8.57 35.17 10.41
N PRO A 146 -9.32 34.38 9.61
CA PRO A 146 -9.63 34.70 8.21
C PRO A 146 -10.81 35.69 8.06
N VAL A 147 -11.36 36.17 9.18
CA VAL A 147 -12.56 37.01 9.27
C VAL A 147 -12.26 38.30 10.01
N ILE A 148 -13.11 39.31 9.85
CA ILE A 148 -13.04 40.57 10.61
C ILE A 148 -13.43 40.31 12.07
N ILE A 149 -12.77 41.00 12.99
CA ILE A 149 -13.19 41.11 14.40
C ILE A 149 -13.71 42.54 14.61
N GLU A 150 -15.03 42.71 14.75
CA GLU A 150 -15.67 44.03 14.90
C GLU A 150 -15.25 44.75 16.18
N LYS A 151 -15.06 43.99 17.28
CA LYS A 151 -14.65 44.48 18.60
C LYS A 151 -13.72 43.47 19.26
N ALA A 152 -12.61 43.96 19.81
CA ALA A 152 -11.72 43.17 20.65
C ALA A 152 -11.52 43.87 21.99
N SER A 153 -11.66 43.14 23.09
CA SER A 153 -11.35 43.63 24.43
C SER A 153 -10.45 42.64 25.17
N ALA A 154 -9.67 43.14 26.12
CA ALA A 154 -8.85 42.32 26.99
C ALA A 154 -8.84 42.85 28.42
N LYS A 155 -8.86 41.92 29.38
CA LYS A 155 -8.83 42.24 30.81
C LYS A 155 -7.78 41.38 31.52
N VAL A 156 -6.78 42.04 32.11
CA VAL A 156 -5.70 41.40 32.86
C VAL A 156 -5.94 41.60 34.35
N LEU A 157 -5.91 40.50 35.09
CA LEU A 157 -6.08 40.45 36.54
C LEU A 157 -4.95 39.62 37.15
N THR A 158 -4.62 39.88 38.42
CA THR A 158 -3.67 39.08 39.19
C THR A 158 -4.38 38.36 40.34
N SER A 159 -3.95 37.15 40.66
CA SER A 159 -4.53 36.35 41.76
C SER A 159 -4.09 36.82 43.16
N PHE A 160 -3.35 37.93 43.23
CA PHE A 160 -2.69 38.47 44.41
C PHE A 160 -2.54 39.99 44.27
N ASP A 161 -2.43 40.68 45.40
CA ASP A 161 -2.33 42.16 45.44
C ASP A 161 -0.98 42.63 44.89
N ILE A 162 -1.00 43.06 43.64
CA ILE A 162 0.11 43.67 42.93
C ILE A 162 -0.44 44.59 41.84
N LYS A 163 0.29 45.67 41.53
CA LYS A 163 -0.04 46.59 40.45
C LYS A 163 0.98 46.49 39.33
N SER A 164 0.49 46.65 38.10
CA SER A 164 1.34 46.94 36.96
C SER A 164 2.04 48.30 37.14
N LEU A 165 3.28 48.39 36.67
CA LEU A 165 4.09 49.60 36.59
C LEU A 165 3.83 50.35 35.28
N GLU A 166 3.72 49.61 34.18
CA GLU A 166 3.51 50.14 32.83
C GLU A 166 2.58 49.21 32.05
N SER A 167 1.59 49.81 31.39
CA SER A 167 0.58 49.14 30.59
C SER A 167 0.65 49.61 29.14
N SER A 168 0.60 48.71 28.17
CA SER A 168 0.52 49.04 26.74
C SER A 168 -0.32 48.02 25.97
N CYS A 169 -0.85 48.44 24.82
CA CYS A 169 -1.56 47.57 23.90
C CYS A 169 -1.17 47.91 22.45
N PHE A 170 -1.31 46.92 21.58
CA PHE A 170 -0.97 46.99 20.16
C PHE A 170 -2.03 46.25 19.35
N THR A 171 -2.21 46.68 18.10
CA THR A 171 -3.16 46.13 17.12
C THR A 171 -2.49 46.05 15.75
N GLY A 172 -2.79 45.03 14.95
CA GLY A 172 -2.34 44.94 13.56
C GLY A 172 -1.80 43.57 13.19
N PHE A 173 -1.04 43.49 12.10
CA PHE A 173 -0.42 42.24 11.65
C PHE A 173 0.76 41.82 12.55
N SER A 174 1.11 40.53 12.51
CA SER A 174 2.24 39.97 13.28
C SER A 174 3.55 40.72 13.00
N GLY A 175 4.02 41.50 14.00
CA GLY A 175 5.26 42.28 13.93
C GLY A 175 5.06 43.78 13.70
N GLU A 176 3.82 44.25 13.60
CA GLU A 176 3.48 45.68 13.60
C GLU A 176 3.29 46.20 15.04
N ASN A 177 3.61 47.48 15.23
CA ASN A 177 3.55 48.16 16.54
C ASN A 177 2.51 49.31 16.53
N THR A 178 1.37 49.11 15.87
CA THR A 178 0.33 50.15 15.79
C THR A 178 -0.51 50.17 17.07
N HIS A 179 -0.83 51.34 17.59
CA HIS A 179 -1.54 51.54 18.87
C HIS A 179 -3.01 51.95 18.68
N ASN A 180 -3.80 51.23 17.88
CA ASN A 180 -5.24 51.52 17.71
C ASN A 180 -6.08 50.84 18.80
N CYS A 181 -5.74 51.13 20.05
CA CYS A 181 -6.39 50.59 21.25
C CYS A 181 -6.27 51.58 22.40
N THR A 182 -7.19 51.49 23.36
CA THR A 182 -7.24 52.32 24.56
C THR A 182 -7.37 51.44 25.78
N GLY A 183 -6.63 51.74 26.84
CA GLY A 183 -6.68 50.95 28.07
C GLY A 183 -5.68 51.41 29.12
N ALA A 184 -5.96 51.05 30.36
CA ALA A 184 -5.11 51.25 31.54
C ALA A 184 -5.55 50.29 32.66
N GLU A 185 -4.68 50.04 33.63
CA GLU A 185 -4.98 49.25 34.83
C GLU A 185 -5.64 47.87 34.53
N GLY A 186 -5.09 47.13 33.55
CA GLY A 186 -5.58 45.80 33.20
C GLY A 186 -6.90 45.76 32.43
N GLN A 187 -7.35 46.84 31.80
CA GLN A 187 -8.51 46.85 30.90
C GLN A 187 -8.17 47.54 29.58
N TYR A 188 -8.48 46.90 28.46
CA TYR A 188 -8.11 47.32 27.11
C TYR A 188 -9.22 47.05 26.09
N ASP A 189 -9.43 48.00 25.18
CA ASP A 189 -10.36 47.91 24.05
C ASP A 189 -9.65 48.34 22.76
N ALA A 190 -9.86 47.62 21.65
CA ALA A 190 -9.46 48.07 20.33
C ALA A 190 -10.34 49.26 19.89
N THR A 191 -9.75 50.32 19.34
CA THR A 191 -10.49 51.51 18.88
C THR A 191 -11.03 51.38 17.46
N LEU A 192 -10.55 50.38 16.71
CA LEU A 192 -10.97 50.04 15.35
C LEU A 192 -11.22 48.52 15.24
N PRO A 193 -12.08 48.07 14.32
CA PRO A 193 -12.17 46.66 13.95
C PRO A 193 -10.83 46.11 13.46
N LEU A 194 -10.55 44.84 13.75
CA LEU A 194 -9.37 44.14 13.26
C LEU A 194 -9.72 43.44 11.94
N SER A 195 -8.92 43.68 10.91
CA SER A 195 -9.03 43.03 9.60
C SER A 195 -8.61 41.55 9.67
N PRO A 196 -8.95 40.72 8.67
CA PRO A 196 -8.41 39.36 8.58
C PRO A 196 -6.88 39.38 8.59
N GLY A 197 -6.27 38.63 9.49
CA GLY A 197 -4.82 38.65 9.72
C GLY A 197 -4.33 39.60 10.83
N GLU A 198 -5.15 40.54 11.29
CA GLU A 198 -4.83 41.45 12.39
C GLU A 198 -5.24 40.86 13.76
N GLY A 199 -4.56 41.28 14.82
CA GLY A 199 -4.82 40.83 16.19
C GLY A 199 -4.52 41.92 17.21
N MET A 200 -4.99 41.73 18.45
CA MET A 200 -4.70 42.64 19.59
C MET A 200 -3.75 41.99 20.60
N THR A 201 -2.64 42.66 20.89
CA THR A 201 -1.63 42.25 21.88
C THR A 201 -1.58 43.22 23.05
N ILE A 202 -1.51 42.72 24.27
CA ILE A 202 -1.33 43.53 25.49
C ILE A 202 0.05 43.28 26.10
N VAL A 203 0.52 44.29 26.83
CA VAL A 203 1.78 44.28 27.58
C VAL A 203 1.51 44.89 28.96
N GLU A 204 1.73 44.10 30.01
CA GLU A 204 1.69 44.55 31.40
C GLU A 204 3.04 44.28 32.07
N VAL A 205 3.68 45.32 32.59
CA VAL A 205 4.99 45.27 33.23
C VAL A 205 4.83 45.28 34.75
N TYR A 206 5.35 44.27 35.42
CA TYR A 206 5.30 44.12 36.87
C TYR A 206 6.69 44.29 37.50
N PRO A 207 6.79 44.65 38.79
CA PRO A 207 8.06 44.62 39.52
C PRO A 207 8.82 43.30 39.34
N LYS A 208 10.16 43.35 39.38
CA LYS A 208 10.97 42.13 39.31
C LYS A 208 10.61 41.16 40.45
N ASP A 209 10.60 39.87 40.13
CA ASP A 209 10.33 38.75 41.06
C ASP A 209 8.88 38.71 41.58
N SER A 210 7.96 39.25 40.79
CA SER A 210 6.51 39.07 40.94
C SER A 210 6.08 37.64 40.57
N PHE A 211 6.75 37.02 39.61
CA PHE A 211 6.46 35.69 39.09
C PHE A 211 7.71 34.79 39.05
N PRO A 212 7.56 33.44 39.14
CA PRO A 212 8.68 32.52 39.01
C PRO A 212 9.40 32.64 37.66
N PRO A 213 10.73 32.44 37.58
CA PRO A 213 11.50 32.57 36.34
C PRO A 213 11.03 31.66 35.20
N SER A 214 10.81 32.22 34.01
CA SER A 214 10.34 31.45 32.84
C SER A 214 11.41 30.50 32.29
N ILE A 215 10.95 29.38 31.72
CA ILE A 215 11.78 28.33 31.12
C ILE A 215 12.05 28.67 29.66
N LEU A 216 13.32 28.86 29.32
CA LEU A 216 13.80 29.20 27.98
C LEU A 216 14.63 28.05 27.36
N SER A 217 14.43 27.82 26.06
CA SER A 217 15.16 26.84 25.26
C SER A 217 15.97 27.53 24.14
N LYS A 218 17.08 26.90 23.72
CA LYS A 218 17.86 27.32 22.54
C LYS A 218 17.25 26.86 21.22
N GLU A 219 16.46 25.79 21.26
CA GLU A 219 15.79 25.20 20.09
C GLU A 219 14.27 25.21 20.32
N PRO A 220 13.44 25.46 19.29
CA PRO A 220 11.99 25.35 19.40
C PRO A 220 11.58 23.88 19.64
N PRO A 221 10.32 23.60 20.04
CA PRO A 221 9.83 22.25 20.09
C PRO A 221 9.96 21.59 18.71
N THR A 222 10.44 20.35 18.67
CA THR A 222 10.52 19.56 17.43
C THR A 222 9.63 18.34 17.53
N SER A 223 8.85 18.09 16.48
CA SER A 223 7.94 16.94 16.42
C SER A 223 8.72 15.64 16.36
N PHE A 224 8.09 14.52 16.77
CA PHE A 224 8.75 13.21 16.71
C PHE A 224 9.20 12.86 15.28
N GLY A 225 8.39 13.18 14.27
CA GLY A 225 8.74 13.01 12.86
C GLY A 225 9.98 13.80 12.45
N GLN A 226 10.10 15.08 12.85
CA GLN A 226 11.29 15.88 12.61
C GLN A 226 12.54 15.31 13.30
N LYS A 227 12.41 14.79 14.53
CA LYS A 227 13.52 14.13 15.24
C LYS A 227 14.01 12.89 14.51
N VAL A 228 13.09 12.05 14.02
CA VAL A 228 13.42 10.86 13.20
C VAL A 228 14.05 11.27 11.87
N LEU A 229 13.54 12.31 11.20
CA LEU A 229 14.11 12.83 9.96
C LEU A 229 15.53 13.38 10.16
N ASN A 230 15.76 14.19 11.20
CA ASN A 230 17.09 14.70 11.53
C ASN A 230 18.06 13.56 11.88
N LEU A 231 17.60 12.52 12.59
CA LEU A 231 18.41 11.34 12.87
C LEU A 231 18.76 10.57 11.58
N PHE A 232 17.81 10.43 10.65
CA PHE A 232 18.04 9.80 9.35
C PHE A 232 19.03 10.61 8.50
N LEU A 233 18.82 11.92 8.35
CA LEU A 233 19.70 12.82 7.60
C LEU A 233 21.12 12.83 8.17
N LYS A 234 21.28 12.90 9.50
CA LYS A 234 22.59 12.84 10.17
C LYS A 234 23.34 11.53 9.91
N ASN A 235 22.62 10.42 9.69
CA ASN A 235 23.20 9.09 9.47
C ASN A 235 23.08 8.59 8.01
N ILE A 236 22.69 9.46 7.07
CA ILE A 236 22.29 9.04 5.72
C ILE A 236 23.40 8.29 4.97
N PHE A 237 24.66 8.71 5.15
CA PHE A 237 25.83 8.03 4.57
C PHE A 237 26.03 6.62 5.16
N THR A 238 25.91 6.46 6.47
CA THR A 238 26.02 5.17 7.16
C THR A 238 24.91 4.21 6.74
N ILE A 239 23.68 4.72 6.62
CA ILE A 239 22.52 3.97 6.13
C ILE A 239 22.74 3.53 4.67
N TYR A 240 23.19 4.44 3.80
CA TYR A 240 23.49 4.14 2.41
C TYR A 240 24.57 3.06 2.25
N LEU A 241 25.66 3.13 3.04
CA LEU A 241 26.72 2.12 3.06
C LEU A 241 26.21 0.76 3.55
N LEU A 242 25.37 0.74 4.59
CA LEU A 242 24.76 -0.49 5.10
C LEU A 242 23.85 -1.13 4.03
N LEU A 243 23.02 -0.34 3.36
CA LEU A 243 22.08 -0.82 2.34
C LEU A 243 22.74 -1.21 1.00
N ASN A 244 23.85 -0.60 0.59
CA ASN A 244 24.49 -0.87 -0.70
C ASN A 244 25.77 -1.72 -0.64
N VAL A 245 26.38 -1.89 0.53
CA VAL A 245 27.61 -2.70 0.70
C VAL A 245 27.36 -3.88 1.62
N ILE A 246 26.96 -3.62 2.87
CA ILE A 246 26.87 -4.67 3.90
C ILE A 246 25.73 -5.63 3.61
N LEU A 247 24.52 -5.12 3.39
CA LEU A 247 23.32 -5.95 3.14
C LEU A 247 23.44 -6.75 1.82
N PRO A 248 23.86 -6.19 0.67
CA PRO A 248 24.10 -6.95 -0.54
C PRO A 248 25.16 -8.05 -0.36
N GLY A 249 26.29 -7.73 0.28
CA GLY A 249 27.33 -8.70 0.60
C GLY A 249 26.81 -9.86 1.46
N ALA A 250 26.06 -9.55 2.51
CA ALA A 250 25.46 -10.54 3.40
C ALA A 250 24.41 -11.42 2.68
N LEU A 251 23.56 -10.83 1.83
CA LEU A 251 22.57 -11.57 1.03
C LEU A 251 23.22 -12.50 0.00
N LEU A 252 24.28 -12.03 -0.69
CA LEU A 252 25.03 -12.84 -1.64
C LEU A 252 25.83 -13.97 -0.95
N PHE A 253 26.43 -13.70 0.20
CA PHE A 253 27.11 -14.72 1.02
C PHE A 253 26.12 -15.78 1.55
N TRP A 254 24.97 -15.34 2.08
CA TRP A 254 23.89 -16.23 2.51
C TRP A 254 23.39 -17.11 1.36
N TYR A 255 23.18 -16.52 0.17
CA TYR A 255 22.81 -17.25 -1.02
C TYR A 255 23.88 -18.26 -1.40
N GLN A 256 25.17 -17.87 -1.49
CA GLN A 256 26.25 -18.80 -1.82
C GLN A 256 26.34 -19.97 -0.83
N LYS A 257 26.23 -19.73 0.48
CA LYS A 257 26.26 -20.77 1.52
C LYS A 257 25.07 -21.74 1.42
N ARG A 258 23.89 -21.26 1.01
CA ARG A 258 22.66 -22.07 0.86
C ARG A 258 22.43 -22.62 -0.56
N LYS A 259 23.19 -22.14 -1.56
CA LYS A 259 23.15 -22.61 -2.97
C LYS A 259 23.64 -24.06 -3.13
N ASN A 260 24.20 -24.67 -2.09
CA ASN A 260 24.64 -26.05 -2.10
C ASN A 260 23.45 -27.03 -2.21
N LYS A 261 22.92 -27.17 -3.43
CA LYS A 261 22.34 -28.43 -3.91
C LYS A 261 23.27 -29.56 -3.48
N LYS A 262 22.73 -30.64 -2.91
CA LYS A 262 23.50 -31.89 -2.77
C LYS A 262 24.07 -32.21 -4.15
N ARG A 263 25.39 -32.40 -4.25
CA ARG A 263 26.02 -32.80 -5.52
C ARG A 263 25.76 -34.30 -5.71
N PHE A 264 24.64 -34.63 -6.34
CA PHE A 264 24.27 -36.00 -6.67
C PHE A 264 25.11 -36.60 -7.83
N GLY A 265 26.00 -35.81 -8.44
CA GLY A 265 26.80 -36.20 -9.60
C GLY A 265 26.10 -35.83 -10.93
N PRO A 266 26.55 -36.38 -12.07
CA PRO A 266 25.73 -36.39 -13.28
C PRO A 266 24.54 -37.35 -13.12
N PRO A 267 23.34 -37.01 -13.61
CA PRO A 267 22.18 -37.90 -13.56
C PRO A 267 22.44 -39.17 -14.38
N VAL A 268 21.95 -40.31 -13.88
CA VAL A 268 21.94 -41.58 -14.59
C VAL A 268 20.60 -41.78 -15.30
N VAL A 269 20.60 -42.51 -16.41
CA VAL A 269 19.39 -42.78 -17.20
C VAL A 269 18.38 -43.54 -16.33
N ASN A 270 17.18 -42.97 -16.16
CA ASN A 270 16.07 -43.62 -15.47
C ASN A 270 15.01 -44.04 -16.49
N PHE A 271 14.61 -45.32 -16.45
CA PHE A 271 13.67 -45.93 -17.38
C PHE A 271 12.23 -45.99 -16.85
N ASP A 272 12.05 -45.75 -15.55
CA ASP A 272 10.77 -45.84 -14.85
C ASP A 272 10.21 -44.44 -14.55
N THR A 273 8.89 -44.36 -14.35
CA THR A 273 8.24 -43.09 -13.98
C THR A 273 8.80 -42.57 -12.66
N PRO A 274 9.04 -41.26 -12.50
CA PRO A 274 9.62 -40.72 -11.28
C PRO A 274 8.73 -41.03 -10.06
N GLU A 275 9.37 -41.45 -8.98
CA GLU A 275 8.75 -41.70 -7.68
C GLU A 275 9.44 -40.87 -6.60
N ASP A 276 8.69 -40.51 -5.57
CA ASP A 276 9.23 -39.84 -4.38
C ASP A 276 10.04 -40.79 -3.48
N LEU A 277 10.35 -40.38 -2.25
CA LEU A 277 11.09 -41.24 -1.30
C LEU A 277 10.21 -42.31 -0.61
N SER A 278 8.89 -42.25 -0.78
CA SER A 278 7.92 -43.23 -0.27
C SER A 278 7.48 -44.26 -1.32
N GLY A 279 8.02 -44.19 -2.55
CA GLY A 279 7.57 -45.00 -3.69
C GLY A 279 6.24 -44.50 -4.28
N LYS A 280 5.82 -43.26 -3.97
CA LYS A 280 4.63 -42.66 -4.59
C LYS A 280 5.03 -42.03 -5.91
N ARG A 281 4.31 -42.38 -6.98
CA ARG A 281 4.44 -41.79 -8.32
C ARG A 281 4.35 -40.26 -8.27
N ILE A 282 5.34 -39.61 -8.86
CA ILE A 282 5.31 -38.19 -9.26
C ILE A 282 4.56 -38.09 -10.59
N THR A 283 3.50 -37.28 -10.63
CA THR A 283 2.68 -37.04 -11.81
C THR A 283 3.42 -36.19 -12.86
N PRO A 284 2.96 -36.17 -14.13
CA PRO A 284 3.63 -35.41 -15.19
C PRO A 284 3.72 -33.90 -14.89
N ALA A 285 2.66 -33.28 -14.38
CA ALA A 285 2.70 -31.86 -14.03
C ALA A 285 3.59 -31.57 -12.81
N GLU A 286 3.59 -32.43 -11.78
CA GLU A 286 4.55 -32.30 -10.68
C GLU A 286 5.99 -32.40 -11.20
N ALA A 287 6.28 -33.32 -12.14
CA ALA A 287 7.62 -33.48 -12.71
C ALA A 287 8.09 -32.24 -13.49
N GLY A 288 7.26 -31.71 -14.39
CA GLY A 288 7.57 -30.49 -15.14
C GLY A 288 7.67 -29.24 -14.25
N THR A 289 6.72 -29.06 -13.32
CA THR A 289 6.76 -27.93 -12.37
C THR A 289 7.95 -28.01 -11.41
N ILE A 290 8.40 -29.22 -11.00
CA ILE A 290 9.63 -29.37 -10.22
C ILE A 290 10.86 -28.94 -11.05
N ASP A 291 10.97 -29.38 -12.32
CA ASP A 291 12.09 -29.05 -13.22
C ASP A 291 12.20 -27.53 -13.48
N THR A 292 11.10 -26.91 -13.93
CA THR A 292 11.08 -25.49 -14.35
C THR A 292 10.87 -24.50 -13.20
N ALA A 293 10.34 -24.97 -12.06
CA ALA A 293 9.85 -24.15 -10.94
C ALA A 293 8.71 -23.18 -11.31
N VAL A 294 7.92 -23.51 -12.33
CA VAL A 294 6.69 -22.82 -12.79
C VAL A 294 5.72 -23.90 -13.31
N LEU A 295 4.41 -23.80 -13.09
CA LEU A 295 3.47 -24.66 -13.82
C LEU A 295 3.43 -24.19 -15.28
N GLU A 296 3.80 -25.05 -16.21
CA GLU A 296 3.72 -24.75 -17.64
C GLU A 296 2.41 -25.28 -18.27
N ARG A 297 2.12 -24.88 -19.51
CA ARG A 297 0.92 -25.37 -20.22
C ARG A 297 1.06 -26.84 -20.58
N ASP A 298 2.27 -27.24 -20.93
CA ASP A 298 2.59 -28.55 -21.43
C ASP A 298 2.56 -29.60 -20.28
N ASP A 299 2.76 -29.17 -19.03
CA ASP A 299 2.45 -29.91 -17.80
C ASP A 299 0.97 -30.31 -17.69
N VAL A 300 0.08 -29.33 -17.93
CA VAL A 300 -1.38 -29.54 -17.88
C VAL A 300 -1.83 -30.42 -19.06
N VAL A 301 -1.29 -30.18 -20.26
CA VAL A 301 -1.57 -31.03 -21.44
C VAL A 301 -1.08 -32.46 -21.18
N GLY A 302 0.13 -32.64 -20.65
CA GLY A 302 0.65 -33.95 -20.25
C GLY A 302 -0.29 -34.65 -19.26
N THR A 303 -0.78 -33.93 -18.25
CA THR A 303 -1.75 -34.47 -17.28
C THR A 303 -3.08 -34.88 -17.92
N ILE A 304 -3.57 -34.15 -18.93
CA ILE A 304 -4.75 -34.56 -19.73
C ILE A 304 -4.46 -35.88 -20.46
N PHE A 305 -3.30 -36.05 -21.10
CA PHE A 305 -2.93 -37.33 -21.71
C PHE A 305 -2.80 -38.45 -20.68
N ASP A 306 -2.28 -38.16 -19.48
CA ASP A 306 -2.13 -39.15 -18.41
C ASP A 306 -3.46 -39.62 -17.82
N LEU A 307 -4.42 -38.71 -17.65
CA LEU A 307 -5.80 -39.04 -17.29
C LEU A 307 -6.49 -39.86 -18.38
N ALA A 308 -6.16 -39.64 -19.66
CA ALA A 308 -6.66 -40.42 -20.77
C ALA A 308 -6.10 -41.86 -20.77
N ILE A 309 -4.78 -42.01 -20.64
CA ILE A 309 -4.11 -43.32 -20.53
C ILE A 309 -4.61 -44.11 -19.30
N ARG A 310 -4.84 -43.42 -18.17
CA ARG A 310 -5.48 -44.01 -16.97
C ARG A 310 -7.00 -44.21 -17.08
N LYS A 311 -7.61 -43.92 -18.23
CA LYS A 311 -9.04 -44.11 -18.56
C LYS A 311 -10.03 -43.32 -17.69
N TYR A 312 -9.64 -42.17 -17.14
CA TYR A 312 -10.57 -41.22 -16.53
C TYR A 312 -11.29 -40.37 -17.57
N ILE A 313 -10.63 -40.11 -18.69
CA ILE A 313 -11.17 -39.36 -19.83
C ILE A 313 -10.86 -40.07 -21.16
N LYS A 314 -11.56 -39.66 -22.21
CA LYS A 314 -11.29 -40.03 -23.61
C LYS A 314 -11.07 -38.76 -24.43
N LEU A 315 -10.11 -38.80 -25.34
CA LEU A 315 -9.80 -37.71 -26.25
C LEU A 315 -10.38 -38.02 -27.64
N GLU A 316 -11.09 -37.07 -28.25
CA GLU A 316 -11.73 -37.30 -29.54
C GLU A 316 -11.58 -36.11 -30.49
N GLU A 317 -11.17 -36.38 -31.72
CA GLU A 317 -11.21 -35.40 -32.82
C GLU A 317 -12.53 -35.49 -33.58
N PHE A 318 -13.14 -34.35 -33.88
CA PHE A 318 -14.34 -34.28 -34.69
C PHE A 318 -14.28 -33.12 -35.70
N LYS A 319 -15.13 -33.20 -36.72
CA LYS A 319 -15.28 -32.16 -37.75
C LYS A 319 -16.35 -31.18 -37.30
N LYS A 320 -15.98 -29.91 -37.09
CA LYS A 320 -16.90 -28.84 -36.71
C LYS A 320 -17.31 -28.06 -37.96
N GLU A 321 -18.55 -28.29 -38.38
CA GLU A 321 -19.11 -27.69 -39.58
C GLU A 321 -19.32 -26.18 -39.43
N ARG A 322 -19.07 -25.43 -40.49
CA ARG A 322 -19.16 -23.95 -40.47
C ARG A 322 -19.92 -23.44 -41.70
N THR A 323 -20.98 -22.68 -41.47
CA THR A 323 -21.90 -22.20 -42.52
C THR A 323 -21.29 -21.23 -43.52
N LEU A 324 -20.20 -20.52 -43.20
CA LEU A 324 -19.56 -19.52 -44.08
C LEU A 324 -18.02 -19.70 -44.23
N ALA A 325 -17.44 -20.78 -43.71
CA ALA A 325 -15.99 -21.00 -43.75
C ALA A 325 -15.68 -22.49 -43.91
N LYS A 326 -14.47 -22.83 -44.37
CA LYS A 326 -14.03 -24.24 -44.40
C LYS A 326 -14.17 -24.85 -43.00
N ASP A 327 -14.71 -26.06 -42.96
CA ASP A 327 -14.89 -26.83 -41.73
C ASP A 327 -13.57 -26.96 -40.97
N LYS A 328 -13.65 -26.83 -39.65
CA LYS A 328 -12.46 -26.89 -38.79
C LYS A 328 -12.46 -28.20 -38.03
N LYS A 329 -11.31 -28.88 -38.00
CA LYS A 329 -11.07 -29.92 -36.98
C LYS A 329 -11.13 -29.27 -35.60
N ASP A 330 -11.92 -29.83 -34.70
CA ASP A 330 -12.01 -29.44 -33.30
C ASP A 330 -11.87 -30.70 -32.44
N GLN A 331 -11.58 -30.51 -31.16
CA GLN A 331 -11.23 -31.58 -30.24
C GLN A 331 -12.15 -31.54 -29.03
N ARG A 332 -12.56 -32.70 -28.53
CA ARG A 332 -13.34 -32.81 -27.30
C ARG A 332 -12.72 -33.79 -26.32
N ILE A 333 -12.88 -33.48 -25.04
CA ILE A 333 -12.51 -34.30 -23.90
C ILE A 333 -13.82 -34.84 -23.32
N ILE A 334 -13.92 -36.16 -23.17
CA ILE A 334 -15.11 -36.84 -22.63
C ILE A 334 -14.73 -37.49 -21.31
N LYS A 335 -15.51 -37.28 -20.25
CA LYS A 335 -15.31 -37.94 -18.94
C LYS A 335 -15.81 -39.38 -19.02
N LEU A 336 -14.96 -40.33 -18.62
CA LEU A 336 -15.30 -41.76 -18.52
C LEU A 336 -15.55 -42.19 -17.06
N ARG A 337 -14.88 -41.54 -16.11
CA ARG A 337 -14.89 -41.89 -14.70
C ARG A 337 -14.86 -40.64 -13.83
N GLN A 338 -15.54 -40.67 -12.68
CA GLN A 338 -15.38 -39.61 -11.68
C GLN A 338 -14.00 -39.70 -11.00
N PRO A 339 -13.48 -38.59 -10.44
CA PRO A 339 -12.27 -38.60 -9.63
C PRO A 339 -12.36 -39.59 -8.45
N ASP A 340 -11.23 -40.24 -8.12
CA ASP A 340 -11.11 -41.14 -6.96
C ASP A 340 -9.82 -40.86 -6.17
N GLU A 341 -9.53 -41.68 -5.16
CA GLU A 341 -8.35 -41.57 -4.29
C GLU A 341 -7.01 -41.77 -5.02
N LYS A 342 -7.01 -42.28 -6.27
CA LYS A 342 -5.79 -42.48 -7.07
C LYS A 342 -5.36 -41.22 -7.83
N LEU A 343 -6.20 -40.17 -7.82
CA LEU A 343 -5.85 -38.87 -8.35
C LEU A 343 -5.27 -37.98 -7.24
N ASN A 344 -4.24 -37.19 -7.56
CA ASN A 344 -3.80 -36.12 -6.66
C ASN A 344 -4.79 -34.93 -6.68
N ASP A 345 -4.64 -33.99 -5.75
CA ASP A 345 -5.63 -32.91 -5.62
C ASP A 345 -5.61 -31.94 -6.81
N PHE A 346 -4.44 -31.70 -7.41
CA PHE A 346 -4.29 -31.02 -8.70
C PHE A 346 -5.11 -31.68 -9.83
N GLU A 347 -5.03 -33.01 -9.97
CA GLU A 347 -5.80 -33.77 -10.98
C GLU A 347 -7.32 -33.69 -10.72
N LYS A 348 -7.75 -33.73 -9.46
CA LYS A 348 -9.16 -33.54 -9.08
C LYS A 348 -9.65 -32.13 -9.46
N VAL A 349 -8.86 -31.09 -9.14
CA VAL A 349 -9.17 -29.69 -9.49
C VAL A 349 -9.19 -29.51 -11.01
N LEU A 350 -8.24 -30.09 -11.75
CA LEU A 350 -8.23 -30.08 -13.22
C LEU A 350 -9.50 -30.72 -13.79
N MET A 351 -9.90 -31.90 -13.31
CA MET A 351 -11.13 -32.55 -13.76
C MET A 351 -12.38 -31.73 -13.42
N ALA A 352 -12.46 -31.14 -12.22
CA ALA A 352 -13.58 -30.29 -11.82
C ALA A 352 -13.68 -29.00 -12.66
N LYS A 353 -12.55 -28.38 -13.00
CA LYS A 353 -12.49 -27.16 -13.83
C LYS A 353 -12.74 -27.42 -15.31
N LEU A 354 -12.38 -28.61 -15.82
CA LEU A 354 -12.75 -29.04 -17.16
C LEU A 354 -14.26 -29.30 -17.24
N PHE A 355 -14.79 -30.22 -16.44
CA PHE A 355 -16.16 -30.75 -16.55
C PHE A 355 -17.19 -29.96 -15.72
N THR A 356 -17.24 -28.63 -15.90
CA THR A 356 -18.13 -27.74 -15.13
C THR A 356 -19.60 -27.81 -15.55
N THR A 357 -19.89 -27.99 -16.83
CA THR A 357 -21.26 -27.95 -17.40
C THR A 357 -21.75 -29.29 -17.96
N GLY A 358 -20.99 -30.37 -17.76
CA GLY A 358 -21.34 -31.72 -18.20
C GLY A 358 -20.11 -32.59 -18.43
N ASP A 359 -20.33 -33.79 -18.96
CA ASP A 359 -19.31 -34.84 -19.12
C ASP A 359 -18.52 -34.74 -20.44
N THR A 360 -18.70 -33.68 -21.22
CA THR A 360 -17.98 -33.46 -22.49
C THR A 360 -17.65 -31.98 -22.67
N VAL A 361 -16.41 -31.70 -23.04
CA VAL A 361 -15.83 -30.34 -23.13
C VAL A 361 -15.11 -30.18 -24.46
N GLU A 362 -15.40 -29.13 -25.22
CA GLU A 362 -14.65 -28.80 -26.44
C GLU A 362 -13.39 -28.02 -26.10
N ALA A 363 -12.24 -28.38 -26.67
CA ALA A 363 -10.99 -27.66 -26.48
C ALA A 363 -11.10 -26.17 -26.86
N SER A 364 -11.93 -25.86 -27.87
CA SER A 364 -12.21 -24.49 -28.30
C SER A 364 -13.05 -23.67 -27.29
N SER A 365 -13.87 -24.28 -26.43
CA SER A 365 -14.61 -23.55 -25.39
C SER A 365 -13.72 -23.20 -24.20
N ILE A 366 -12.70 -24.01 -23.91
CA ILE A 366 -11.80 -23.80 -22.75
C ILE A 366 -11.12 -22.42 -22.82
N LYS A 367 -10.76 -21.95 -24.02
CA LYS A 367 -10.04 -20.68 -24.27
C LYS A 367 -10.56 -19.45 -23.50
N LYS A 368 -11.88 -19.32 -23.30
CA LYS A 368 -12.47 -18.09 -22.78
C LYS A 368 -12.14 -17.79 -21.33
N ASN A 369 -12.08 -18.82 -20.48
CA ASN A 369 -11.93 -18.68 -19.03
C ASN A 369 -10.69 -19.39 -18.48
N PHE A 370 -9.88 -20.04 -19.33
CA PHE A 370 -8.77 -20.87 -18.86
C PHE A 370 -7.70 -20.12 -18.06
N TYR A 371 -7.54 -18.81 -18.26
CA TYR A 371 -6.55 -18.04 -17.48
C TYR A 371 -6.80 -18.15 -15.96
N GLN A 372 -8.05 -17.98 -15.52
CA GLN A 372 -8.43 -18.10 -14.11
C GLN A 372 -8.25 -19.55 -13.63
N THR A 373 -8.68 -20.52 -14.45
CA THR A 373 -8.47 -21.95 -14.17
C THR A 373 -6.98 -22.28 -14.01
N PHE A 374 -6.10 -21.70 -14.83
CA PHE A 374 -4.66 -21.91 -14.78
C PHE A 374 -4.02 -21.27 -13.55
N GLN A 375 -4.49 -20.09 -13.13
CA GLN A 375 -4.07 -19.48 -11.86
C GLN A 375 -4.45 -20.36 -10.66
N ASP A 376 -5.67 -20.89 -10.65
CA ASP A 376 -6.14 -21.81 -9.61
C ASP A 376 -5.29 -23.11 -9.58
N LEU A 377 -5.02 -23.69 -10.75
CA LEU A 377 -4.20 -24.89 -10.91
C LEU A 377 -2.73 -24.67 -10.49
N GLU A 378 -2.14 -23.53 -10.86
CA GLU A 378 -0.77 -23.15 -10.44
C GLU A 378 -0.69 -22.94 -8.93
N LYS A 379 -1.72 -22.34 -8.32
CA LYS A 379 -1.82 -22.19 -6.87
C LYS A 379 -1.88 -23.55 -6.19
N GLU A 380 -2.82 -24.41 -6.58
CA GLU A 380 -3.00 -25.75 -6.03
C GLU A 380 -1.72 -26.60 -6.15
N MET A 381 -1.09 -26.59 -7.33
CA MET A 381 0.18 -27.29 -7.57
C MET A 381 1.27 -26.85 -6.60
N PHE A 382 1.46 -25.53 -6.39
CA PHE A 382 2.49 -25.07 -5.45
C PHE A 382 2.10 -25.25 -3.98
N GLU A 383 0.82 -25.31 -3.63
CA GLU A 383 0.38 -25.66 -2.28
C GLU A 383 0.69 -27.14 -1.97
N ASP A 384 0.35 -28.06 -2.87
CA ASP A 384 0.69 -29.49 -2.77
C ASP A 384 2.21 -29.75 -2.77
N LEU A 385 2.99 -29.12 -3.67
CA LEU A 385 4.45 -29.23 -3.68
C LEU A 385 5.13 -28.66 -2.42
N VAL A 386 4.50 -27.70 -1.74
CA VAL A 386 4.97 -27.19 -0.44
C VAL A 386 4.57 -28.13 0.70
N LEU A 387 3.35 -28.69 0.69
CA LEU A 387 2.90 -29.70 1.65
C LEU A 387 3.78 -30.97 1.60
N LYS A 388 4.14 -31.41 0.39
CA LYS A 388 5.12 -32.48 0.12
C LYS A 388 6.57 -32.11 0.49
N LYS A 389 6.82 -30.87 0.91
CA LYS A 389 8.13 -30.32 1.29
C LYS A 389 9.15 -30.34 0.14
N TYR A 390 8.71 -30.30 -1.13
CA TYR A 390 9.61 -30.17 -2.28
C TYR A 390 10.01 -28.70 -2.51
N TYR A 391 9.15 -27.77 -2.09
CA TYR A 391 9.41 -26.32 -2.07
C TYR A 391 9.20 -25.75 -0.66
N ILE A 392 9.95 -24.69 -0.32
CA ILE A 392 9.79 -23.96 0.97
C ILE A 392 8.62 -22.97 0.86
N LYS A 393 8.47 -22.33 -0.30
CA LYS A 393 7.44 -21.34 -0.64
C LYS A 393 7.17 -21.40 -2.14
N ASN A 394 6.00 -20.93 -2.58
CA ASN A 394 5.70 -20.74 -4.00
C ASN A 394 6.77 -19.83 -4.66
N PRO A 395 7.50 -20.31 -5.70
CA PRO A 395 8.56 -19.55 -6.36
C PRO A 395 8.06 -18.25 -7.00
N LYS A 396 6.88 -18.23 -7.60
CA LYS A 396 6.30 -17.03 -8.24
C LYS A 396 6.11 -15.90 -7.25
N ASN A 397 5.58 -16.21 -6.06
CA ASN A 397 5.41 -15.23 -4.98
C ASN A 397 6.77 -14.73 -4.44
N GLN A 398 7.76 -15.63 -4.30
CA GLN A 398 9.12 -15.26 -3.89
C GLN A 398 9.80 -14.33 -4.92
N LYS A 399 9.72 -14.67 -6.20
CA LYS A 399 10.28 -13.88 -7.31
C LYS A 399 9.58 -12.53 -7.43
N GLY A 400 8.25 -12.50 -7.33
CA GLY A 400 7.45 -11.27 -7.32
C GLY A 400 7.81 -10.32 -6.17
N GLY A 401 7.91 -10.83 -4.95
CA GLY A 401 8.33 -10.03 -3.79
C GLY A 401 9.73 -9.42 -3.96
N LEU A 402 10.69 -10.17 -4.50
CA LEU A 402 12.04 -9.65 -4.81
C LEU A 402 12.05 -8.63 -5.94
N LEU A 403 11.15 -8.73 -6.93
CA LEU A 403 10.99 -7.72 -7.98
C LEU A 403 10.37 -6.42 -7.44
N VAL A 404 9.39 -6.50 -6.51
CA VAL A 404 8.86 -5.33 -5.81
C VAL A 404 9.98 -4.65 -5.00
N LEU A 405 10.79 -5.41 -4.26
CA LEU A 405 11.95 -4.88 -3.54
C LEU A 405 13.01 -4.28 -4.48
N THR A 406 13.18 -4.84 -5.69
CA THR A 406 14.04 -4.25 -6.74
C THR A 406 13.52 -2.88 -7.16
N ILE A 407 12.22 -2.74 -7.41
CA ILE A 407 11.60 -1.45 -7.81
C ILE A 407 11.73 -0.41 -6.69
N ILE A 408 11.48 -0.80 -5.44
CA ILE A 408 11.64 0.09 -4.26
C ILE A 408 13.11 0.53 -4.11
N ALA A 409 14.07 -0.39 -4.30
CA ALA A 409 15.50 -0.07 -4.26
C ALA A 409 15.93 0.86 -5.41
N LEU A 410 15.38 0.71 -6.62
CA LEU A 410 15.62 1.64 -7.74
C LEU A 410 15.04 3.02 -7.46
N GLY A 411 13.79 3.11 -6.98
CA GLY A 411 13.14 4.39 -6.66
C GLY A 411 13.82 5.16 -5.51
N SER A 412 14.58 4.45 -4.67
CA SER A 412 15.42 5.04 -3.60
C SER A 412 16.90 5.16 -3.96
N LEU A 413 17.26 4.98 -5.25
CA LEU A 413 18.62 5.07 -5.80
C LEU A 413 19.64 4.07 -5.21
N ASN A 414 19.18 3.02 -4.54
CA ASN A 414 20.00 1.94 -3.98
C ASN A 414 20.35 0.90 -5.07
N LEU A 415 21.12 1.30 -6.07
CA LEU A 415 21.36 0.52 -7.29
C LEU A 415 22.00 -0.85 -7.03
N ILE A 416 22.95 -0.96 -6.09
CA ILE A 416 23.63 -2.24 -5.79
C ILE A 416 22.64 -3.22 -5.12
N LEU A 417 21.78 -2.70 -4.23
CA LEU A 417 20.73 -3.49 -3.59
C LEU A 417 19.67 -3.94 -4.60
N ALA A 418 19.27 -3.06 -5.52
CA ALA A 418 18.35 -3.38 -6.61
C ALA A 418 18.90 -4.50 -7.51
N LEU A 419 20.15 -4.38 -7.97
CA LEU A 419 20.82 -5.42 -8.75
C LEU A 419 20.91 -6.75 -8.00
N THR A 420 21.12 -6.69 -6.68
CA THR A 420 21.17 -7.89 -5.82
C THR A 420 19.81 -8.57 -5.71
N PHE A 421 18.74 -7.83 -5.44
CA PHE A 421 17.38 -8.39 -5.42
C PHE A 421 16.95 -8.94 -6.79
N PHE A 422 17.31 -8.26 -7.88
CA PHE A 422 17.05 -8.73 -9.24
C PHE A 422 17.82 -10.01 -9.59
N PHE A 423 19.09 -10.10 -9.20
CA PHE A 423 19.88 -11.32 -9.35
C PHE A 423 19.28 -12.48 -8.55
N LEU A 424 18.87 -12.22 -7.29
CA LEU A 424 18.24 -13.22 -6.43
C LEU A 424 16.87 -13.65 -6.97
N SER A 425 16.05 -12.75 -7.52
CA SER A 425 14.76 -13.11 -8.13
C SER A 425 14.92 -14.05 -9.34
N ARG A 426 16.04 -13.97 -10.06
CA ARG A 426 16.35 -14.88 -11.17
C ARG A 426 17.01 -16.19 -10.75
N LYS A 427 17.50 -16.32 -9.51
CA LYS A 427 18.28 -17.48 -9.06
C LYS A 427 17.65 -18.27 -7.90
N LEU A 428 16.77 -17.66 -7.12
CA LEU A 428 16.04 -18.34 -6.06
C LEU A 428 14.81 -19.03 -6.64
N ASN A 429 14.88 -20.36 -6.74
CA ASN A 429 13.76 -21.21 -7.11
C ASN A 429 12.99 -21.78 -5.90
N GLY A 430 13.41 -21.53 -4.66
CA GLY A 430 12.67 -21.94 -3.45
C GLY A 430 12.59 -23.45 -3.16
N ARG A 431 13.21 -24.29 -3.99
CA ARG A 431 13.23 -25.76 -3.86
C ARG A 431 13.99 -26.21 -2.60
N THR A 432 13.56 -27.31 -1.98
CA THR A 432 14.22 -27.94 -0.83
C THR A 432 15.27 -28.97 -1.26
N GLN A 433 16.03 -29.49 -0.29
CA GLN A 433 16.91 -30.64 -0.50
C GLN A 433 16.18 -31.89 -0.99
N LEU A 434 14.92 -32.10 -0.56
CA LEU A 434 14.07 -33.20 -1.02
C LEU A 434 13.62 -32.98 -2.47
N GLY A 435 13.21 -31.74 -2.80
CA GLY A 435 12.87 -31.39 -4.17
C GLY A 435 14.06 -31.50 -5.13
N ASP A 436 15.27 -31.12 -4.71
CA ASP A 436 16.50 -31.32 -5.52
C ASP A 436 16.85 -32.80 -5.74
N GLU A 437 16.46 -33.70 -4.83
CA GLU A 437 16.65 -35.15 -5.00
C GLU A 437 15.65 -35.74 -6.02
N ILE A 438 14.42 -35.22 -6.06
CA ILE A 438 13.40 -35.60 -7.05
C ILE A 438 13.71 -34.99 -8.43
N ASP A 439 14.15 -33.73 -8.47
CA ASP A 439 14.71 -33.05 -9.67
C ASP A 439 15.81 -33.90 -10.33
N PHE A 440 16.70 -34.49 -9.52
CA PHE A 440 17.75 -35.38 -10.02
C PHE A 440 17.22 -36.69 -10.63
N LYS A 441 16.15 -37.27 -10.07
CA LYS A 441 15.45 -38.42 -10.69
C LYS A 441 14.75 -38.04 -11.99
N ILE A 442 14.15 -36.85 -12.05
CA ILE A 442 13.49 -36.29 -13.24
C ILE A 442 14.51 -36.04 -14.35
N ASP A 443 15.67 -35.46 -14.03
CA ASP A 443 16.79 -35.32 -14.98
C ASP A 443 17.27 -36.67 -15.54
N GLY A 444 17.25 -37.73 -14.74
CA GLY A 444 17.50 -39.10 -15.20
C GLY A 444 16.47 -39.60 -16.23
N LEU A 445 15.19 -39.26 -16.06
CA LEU A 445 14.14 -39.52 -17.06
C LEU A 445 14.31 -38.63 -18.30
N LYS A 446 14.69 -37.36 -18.14
CA LYS A 446 14.98 -36.45 -19.27
C LYS A 446 16.10 -36.99 -20.15
N LEU A 447 17.14 -37.62 -19.57
CA LEU A 447 18.17 -38.33 -20.34
C LEU A 447 17.59 -39.48 -21.16
N PHE A 448 16.76 -40.34 -20.57
CA PHE A 448 16.07 -41.42 -21.28
C PHE A 448 15.23 -40.90 -22.45
N LEU A 449 14.30 -39.96 -22.20
CA LEU A 449 13.41 -39.38 -23.21
C LEU A 449 14.17 -38.65 -24.33
N LYS A 450 15.38 -38.16 -24.06
CA LYS A 450 16.28 -37.54 -25.04
C LYS A 450 17.14 -38.54 -25.82
N SER A 451 17.39 -39.75 -25.30
CA SER A 451 18.39 -40.70 -25.82
C SER A 451 17.81 -42.01 -26.37
N VAL A 452 16.52 -42.02 -26.67
CA VAL A 452 15.71 -43.18 -27.14
C VAL A 452 16.30 -43.93 -28.36
N ASP A 453 17.19 -43.30 -29.13
CA ASP A 453 17.93 -43.85 -30.29
C ASP A 453 18.68 -45.18 -30.05
N ARG A 454 18.93 -45.62 -28.81
CA ARG A 454 19.78 -46.80 -28.54
C ARG A 454 19.11 -47.91 -27.71
N ASN A 455 18.60 -48.90 -28.44
CA ASN A 455 18.35 -50.29 -28.01
C ASN A 455 17.14 -50.56 -27.09
N PHE A 456 15.94 -50.13 -27.50
CA PHE A 456 14.65 -50.58 -26.93
C PHE A 456 14.26 -52.06 -27.21
N LYS A 457 15.16 -52.91 -27.72
CA LYS A 457 14.83 -54.29 -28.14
C LYS A 457 14.27 -55.19 -27.02
N TRP A 458 14.51 -54.87 -25.74
CA TRP A 458 14.01 -55.66 -24.60
C TRP A 458 12.83 -55.02 -23.85
N GLN A 459 12.63 -53.71 -23.97
CA GLN A 459 11.51 -52.99 -23.32
C GLN A 459 10.20 -53.06 -24.13
N ALA A 460 10.27 -53.48 -25.41
CA ALA A 460 9.11 -53.70 -26.26
C ALA A 460 8.18 -54.83 -25.77
N GLU A 461 8.64 -55.71 -24.86
CA GLU A 461 7.79 -56.76 -24.26
C GLU A 461 6.64 -56.20 -23.41
N LYS A 462 6.74 -54.96 -22.90
CA LYS A 462 5.69 -54.28 -22.12
C LYS A 462 5.45 -52.86 -22.60
N PHE A 463 4.87 -52.73 -23.80
CA PHE A 463 4.49 -51.44 -24.39
C PHE A 463 3.71 -50.49 -23.47
N TYR A 464 2.95 -51.02 -22.49
CA TYR A 464 2.23 -50.22 -21.50
C TYR A 464 3.12 -49.22 -20.73
N THR A 465 4.35 -49.60 -20.39
CA THR A 465 5.30 -48.69 -19.72
C THR A 465 5.75 -47.56 -20.66
N VAL A 466 5.90 -47.84 -21.96
CA VAL A 466 6.26 -46.83 -22.98
C VAL A 466 5.11 -45.83 -23.19
N GLU A 467 3.86 -46.32 -23.16
CA GLU A 467 2.65 -45.51 -23.25
C GLU A 467 2.53 -44.52 -22.07
N GLN A 468 2.85 -44.96 -20.85
CA GLN A 468 2.89 -44.11 -19.64
C GLN A 468 3.93 -42.98 -19.68
N MET A 469 4.90 -43.02 -20.60
CA MET A 469 5.93 -41.99 -20.74
C MET A 469 5.52 -40.83 -21.65
N ILE A 470 4.47 -40.99 -22.47
CA ILE A 470 3.95 -39.94 -23.37
C ILE A 470 3.62 -38.65 -22.60
N PRO A 471 2.91 -38.69 -21.44
CA PRO A 471 2.67 -37.51 -20.61
C PRO A 471 3.93 -36.80 -20.08
N TYR A 472 4.93 -37.56 -19.66
CA TYR A 472 6.19 -36.98 -19.16
C TYR A 472 7.01 -36.39 -20.30
N ALA A 473 6.98 -36.98 -21.49
CA ALA A 473 7.59 -36.41 -22.67
C ALA A 473 6.95 -35.06 -23.07
N MET A 474 5.66 -34.85 -22.78
CA MET A 474 5.00 -33.54 -22.93
C MET A 474 5.50 -32.55 -21.87
N ALA A 475 5.33 -32.86 -20.59
CA ALA A 475 5.72 -31.96 -19.48
C ALA A 475 7.22 -31.61 -19.48
N LEU A 476 8.08 -32.51 -19.95
CA LEU A 476 9.53 -32.31 -20.00
C LEU A 476 10.06 -31.84 -21.37
N GLY A 477 9.18 -31.52 -22.33
CA GLY A 477 9.54 -30.89 -23.60
C GLY A 477 10.27 -31.80 -24.62
N TYR A 478 10.06 -33.12 -24.57
CA TYR A 478 10.68 -34.12 -25.44
C TYR A 478 9.70 -34.90 -26.35
N ILE A 479 8.41 -34.53 -26.35
CA ILE A 479 7.33 -35.28 -27.00
C ILE A 479 7.58 -35.62 -28.48
N ASP A 480 8.03 -34.68 -29.30
CA ASP A 480 8.18 -34.91 -30.75
C ASP A 480 9.20 -36.03 -31.04
N LYS A 481 10.37 -35.97 -30.38
CA LYS A 481 11.43 -36.98 -30.50
C LYS A 481 11.00 -38.32 -29.93
N PHE A 482 10.28 -38.29 -28.82
CA PHE A 482 9.74 -39.50 -28.20
C PHE A 482 8.74 -40.21 -29.12
N MET A 483 7.82 -39.46 -29.71
CA MET A 483 6.79 -39.99 -30.63
C MET A 483 7.35 -40.47 -31.97
N GLU A 484 8.38 -39.82 -32.50
CA GLU A 484 9.10 -40.30 -33.70
C GLU A 484 9.66 -41.72 -33.48
N GLN A 485 10.25 -41.97 -32.31
CA GLN A 485 10.83 -43.26 -31.96
C GLN A 485 9.77 -44.33 -31.64
N ILE A 486 8.69 -43.98 -30.92
CA ILE A 486 7.57 -44.94 -30.71
C ILE A 486 6.96 -45.35 -32.07
N LYS A 487 6.86 -44.44 -33.04
CA LYS A 487 6.37 -44.74 -34.39
C LYS A 487 7.22 -45.81 -35.11
N ILE A 488 8.54 -45.82 -34.87
CA ILE A 488 9.44 -46.86 -35.39
C ILE A 488 9.23 -48.19 -34.64
N ILE A 489 9.07 -48.14 -33.31
CA ILE A 489 8.93 -49.33 -32.45
C ILE A 489 7.56 -50.01 -32.60
N LYS A 490 6.48 -49.25 -32.77
CA LYS A 490 5.10 -49.75 -32.91
C LYS A 490 4.29 -48.88 -33.89
N PRO A 491 4.46 -49.07 -35.21
CA PRO A 491 3.76 -48.28 -36.23
C PRO A 491 2.23 -48.43 -36.15
N ASP A 492 1.73 -49.63 -35.82
CA ASP A 492 0.30 -49.94 -35.73
C ASP A 492 -0.34 -49.62 -34.37
N TYR A 493 0.24 -48.67 -33.63
CA TYR A 493 -0.30 -48.26 -32.33
C TYR A 493 -1.64 -47.52 -32.47
N ASN A 494 -2.70 -48.12 -31.92
CA ASN A 494 -4.04 -47.55 -31.85
C ASN A 494 -4.53 -47.46 -30.38
N PRO A 495 -4.38 -46.31 -29.70
CA PRO A 495 -4.78 -46.13 -28.30
C PRO A 495 -6.29 -46.25 -28.05
N THR A 496 -6.69 -47.02 -27.02
CA THR A 496 -8.11 -47.14 -26.63
C THR A 496 -8.71 -45.87 -26.01
N TRP A 497 -7.88 -44.95 -25.55
CA TRP A 497 -8.25 -43.68 -24.90
C TRP A 497 -8.38 -42.51 -25.88
N TYR A 498 -8.12 -42.73 -27.18
CA TYR A 498 -8.21 -41.70 -28.21
C TYR A 498 -9.00 -42.19 -29.44
N SER A 499 -9.82 -41.32 -30.04
CA SER A 499 -10.46 -41.59 -31.34
C SER A 499 -10.30 -40.42 -32.30
N GLY A 500 -9.66 -40.69 -33.45
CA GLY A 500 -9.40 -39.70 -34.49
C GLY A 500 -10.38 -39.81 -35.66
N TYR A 501 -10.84 -38.67 -36.18
CA TYR A 501 -11.78 -38.61 -37.31
C TYR A 501 -11.19 -39.08 -38.66
N SER A 502 -9.86 -38.97 -38.87
CA SER A 502 -9.28 -39.17 -40.21
C SER A 502 -7.85 -39.74 -40.26
N GLY A 503 -7.36 -40.44 -39.23
CA GLY A 503 -5.98 -40.94 -39.25
C GLY A 503 -5.50 -41.63 -37.98
N SER A 504 -4.30 -42.22 -38.07
CA SER A 504 -3.57 -42.83 -36.94
C SER A 504 -3.22 -41.78 -35.88
N PHE A 505 -3.13 -42.20 -34.62
CA PHE A 505 -2.72 -41.34 -33.50
C PHE A 505 -1.44 -40.54 -33.79
N TYR A 506 -0.44 -41.14 -34.45
CA TYR A 506 0.80 -40.46 -34.85
C TYR A 506 0.60 -39.25 -35.78
N SER A 507 -0.50 -39.21 -36.53
CA SER A 507 -0.82 -38.09 -37.44
C SER A 507 -1.65 -36.99 -36.79
N SER A 508 -2.25 -37.25 -35.63
CA SER A 508 -3.13 -36.30 -34.92
C SER A 508 -2.56 -35.78 -33.60
N TYR A 509 -1.67 -36.51 -32.91
CA TYR A 509 -1.23 -36.13 -31.57
C TYR A 509 -0.60 -34.72 -31.51
N SER A 510 0.15 -34.32 -32.54
CA SER A 510 0.78 -33.00 -32.62
C SER A 510 -0.24 -31.88 -32.83
N GLY A 511 -1.28 -32.13 -33.62
CA GLY A 511 -2.44 -31.25 -33.77
C GLY A 511 -3.28 -31.16 -32.50
N PHE A 512 -3.34 -32.23 -31.70
CA PHE A 512 -3.99 -32.24 -30.38
C PHE A 512 -3.18 -31.47 -29.34
N TYR A 513 -1.88 -31.76 -29.23
CA TYR A 513 -0.95 -31.10 -28.33
C TYR A 513 -0.91 -29.58 -28.57
N SER A 514 -0.65 -29.16 -29.81
CA SER A 514 -0.62 -27.74 -30.19
C SER A 514 -1.99 -27.07 -30.09
N GLY A 515 -3.08 -27.78 -30.42
CA GLY A 515 -4.45 -27.30 -30.25
C GLY A 515 -4.78 -27.00 -28.79
N MET A 516 -4.37 -27.88 -27.87
CA MET A 516 -4.60 -27.73 -26.44
C MET A 516 -3.68 -26.66 -25.82
N SER A 517 -2.37 -26.73 -26.04
CA SER A 517 -1.39 -25.76 -25.49
C SER A 517 -1.65 -24.32 -25.99
N SER A 518 -2.08 -24.14 -27.26
CA SER A 518 -2.51 -22.83 -27.79
C SER A 518 -3.91 -22.39 -27.32
N SER A 519 -4.67 -23.26 -26.64
CA SER A 519 -5.97 -22.91 -26.05
C SER A 519 -5.84 -22.43 -24.60
N PHE A 520 -4.68 -22.62 -23.99
CA PHE A 520 -4.38 -22.26 -22.61
C PHE A 520 -3.63 -20.92 -22.55
N THR A 521 -4.31 -19.80 -22.83
CA THR A 521 -3.69 -18.46 -22.82
C THR A 521 -3.60 -17.86 -21.40
N THR A 522 -2.44 -17.29 -21.05
CA THR A 522 -2.10 -16.90 -19.67
C THR A 522 -1.92 -15.39 -19.41
N SER A 523 -2.44 -14.53 -20.30
CA SER A 523 -2.25 -13.07 -20.24
C SER A 523 -3.47 -12.33 -19.69
N ALA A 524 -3.27 -11.44 -18.71
CA ALA A 524 -4.27 -10.51 -18.22
C ALA A 524 -4.29 -9.19 -19.03
N PRO A 525 -5.44 -8.51 -19.16
CA PRO A 525 -5.50 -7.13 -19.66
C PRO A 525 -5.00 -6.13 -18.61
N SER A 526 -4.28 -5.10 -19.04
CA SER A 526 -3.67 -4.08 -18.16
C SER A 526 -4.53 -2.83 -18.00
N SER A 527 -4.60 -2.29 -16.78
CA SER A 527 -5.04 -0.92 -16.50
C SER A 527 -4.10 -0.25 -15.48
N SER A 528 -3.95 1.07 -15.57
CA SER A 528 -2.98 1.86 -14.78
C SER A 528 -3.63 3.09 -14.16
N SER A 529 -3.31 3.39 -12.91
CA SER A 529 -3.61 4.66 -12.25
C SER A 529 -2.40 5.13 -11.44
N GLY A 530 -2.24 6.45 -11.28
CA GLY A 530 -1.12 7.10 -10.58
C GLY A 530 -1.61 8.12 -9.54
N PHE A 531 -0.69 8.65 -8.72
CA PHE A 531 -1.01 9.52 -7.58
C PHE A 531 0.06 10.58 -7.25
N SER A 532 -0.35 11.62 -6.51
CA SER A 532 0.41 12.73 -5.90
C SER A 532 -0.28 13.18 -4.59
N GLY A 533 0.27 14.03 -3.71
CA GLY A 533 1.60 14.67 -3.65
C GLY A 533 1.54 16.16 -3.28
N GLY A 534 1.79 16.52 -2.02
CA GLY A 534 1.70 17.90 -1.49
C GLY A 534 2.14 18.03 0.00
N SER A 535 2.43 19.24 0.50
CA SER A 535 3.15 19.50 1.77
C SER A 535 2.99 20.95 2.33
N SER A 536 3.34 21.17 3.63
CA SER A 536 4.05 22.35 4.24
C SER A 536 3.32 23.50 5.00
N GLY A 537 3.82 23.86 6.21
CA GLY A 537 3.71 25.17 6.91
C GLY A 537 3.03 25.16 8.33
N GLY A 538 3.36 26.03 9.33
CA GLY A 538 4.59 26.84 9.56
C GLY A 538 4.48 28.19 10.34
N GLY A 539 4.66 28.22 11.67
CA GLY A 539 4.94 29.40 12.55
C GLY A 539 3.80 29.87 13.48
N GLY A 540 4.07 30.48 14.66
CA GLY A 540 3.00 30.88 15.61
C GLY A 540 3.32 31.94 16.68
N GLY A 541 2.27 32.57 17.22
CA GLY A 541 2.31 33.60 18.28
C GLY A 541 0.95 34.29 18.51
N GLY A 542 0.02 33.58 19.15
CA GLY A 542 -1.41 33.90 19.08
C GLY A 542 -1.94 33.40 17.74
N GLY A 543 -2.16 32.09 17.62
CA GLY A 543 -2.88 31.58 16.45
C GLY A 543 -4.30 32.15 16.47
N GLY A 544 -4.94 32.21 15.31
CA GLY A 544 -6.33 32.66 15.20
C GLY A 544 -7.28 31.47 15.24
N GLY A 545 -7.96 31.25 14.12
CA GLY A 545 -8.99 30.23 14.02
C GLY A 545 -9.63 30.20 12.64
N GLY A 546 -10.94 30.00 12.61
CA GLY A 546 -11.77 29.96 11.40
C GLY A 546 -12.95 29.01 11.62
N SER A 547 -13.86 28.92 10.65
CA SER A 547 -14.94 27.92 10.67
C SER A 547 -14.54 26.60 10.00
N TRP A 548 -15.36 25.56 10.14
CA TRP A 548 -15.16 24.26 9.49
C TRP A 548 -16.44 23.52 9.13
#